data_AF-A0A9E1EKZ2-F1
#
_entry.id   AF-A0A9E1EKZ2-F1
#
_cell.length_a   1.000
_cell.length_b   1.000
_cell.length_c   1.000
_cell.angle_alpha   90.00
_cell.angle_beta   90.00
_cell.angle_gamma   90.00
#
_symmetry.space_group_name_H-M   'P 1'
#
loop_
_entity.id
_entity.type
_entity.pdbx_description
1 polymer ?
#
loop_
_entity_poly.entity_id
_entity_poly.type
_entity_poly.pdbx_seq_one_letter_code
_entity_poly.pdbx_strand_id
1 'polypeptide(L)'
;MKLINIGFGNMVSANRLVAIVSPESAPIKRIIQDAKERGSLIDATYGRRTRAVIVTDSDHVILSAVQPETVANRLNDRDEDLAGDEELDDDE
;
A
#
# COMPACT_ATOMS: atom_id res chain seq x y z
N MET A 1 11.29 1.66 10.38
CA MET A 1 9.98 1.91 9.73
C MET A 1 9.99 1.23 8.36
N LYS A 2 9.13 0.22 8.12
CA LYS A 2 9.10 -0.53 6.84
C LYS A 2 8.25 0.25 5.83
N LEU A 3 8.84 0.61 4.69
CA LEU A 3 8.18 1.36 3.60
C LEU A 3 7.96 0.46 2.38
N ILE A 4 6.79 0.53 1.76
CA ILE A 4 6.43 -0.25 0.56
C ILE A 4 6.26 0.71 -0.61
N ASN A 5 6.87 0.37 -1.74
CA ASN A 5 6.70 1.10 -2.98
C ASN A 5 5.28 0.87 -3.54
N ILE A 6 4.55 1.97 -3.77
CA ILE A 6 3.20 1.95 -4.37
C ILE A 6 3.19 2.59 -5.77
N GLY A 7 4.36 2.63 -6.41
CA GLY A 7 4.59 3.16 -7.76
C GLY A 7 5.19 4.58 -7.77
N PHE A 8 5.92 4.92 -8.83
CA PHE A 8 6.46 6.27 -9.11
C PHE A 8 7.30 6.90 -7.99
N GLY A 9 8.04 6.08 -7.24
CA GLY A 9 8.81 6.56 -6.09
C GLY A 9 7.95 6.91 -4.86
N ASN A 10 6.62 6.74 -4.92
CA ASN A 10 5.76 6.88 -3.76
C ASN A 10 5.88 5.66 -2.86
N MET A 11 5.91 5.91 -1.56
CA MET A 11 6.07 4.89 -0.54
C MET A 11 5.07 5.10 0.59
N VAL A 12 4.64 3.99 1.19
CA VAL A 12 3.70 3.97 2.32
C VAL A 12 4.25 3.10 3.44
N SER A 13 3.89 3.41 4.69
CA SER A 13 4.29 2.62 5.84
C SER A 13 3.55 1.28 5.86
N ALA A 14 4.27 0.17 5.72
CA ALA A 14 3.72 -1.19 5.75
C ALA A 14 2.83 -1.43 6.98
N ASN A 15 3.34 -1.05 8.15
CA ASN A 15 2.70 -1.30 9.44
C ASN A 15 1.40 -0.52 9.66
N ARG A 16 1.10 0.45 8.79
CA ARG A 16 -0.11 1.29 8.88
C ARG A 16 -1.16 0.94 7.85
N LEU A 17 -0.90 -0.03 6.96
CA LEU A 17 -1.91 -0.49 6.02
C LEU A 17 -2.97 -1.32 6.74
N VAL A 18 -4.23 -0.97 6.50
CA VAL A 18 -5.39 -1.76 6.93
C VAL A 18 -5.92 -2.60 5.77
N ALA A 19 -5.93 -2.02 4.56
CA ALA A 19 -6.44 -2.72 3.37
C ALA A 19 -5.81 -2.21 2.07
N ILE A 20 -5.70 -3.11 1.09
CA ILE A 20 -5.42 -2.79 -0.33
C ILE A 20 -6.60 -3.33 -1.13
N VAL A 21 -7.34 -2.44 -1.80
CA VAL A 21 -8.57 -2.81 -2.51
C VAL A 21 -8.61 -2.22 -3.92
N SER A 22 -9.41 -2.82 -4.78
CA SER A 22 -9.64 -2.34 -6.15
C SER A 22 -10.70 -1.23 -6.18
N PRO A 23 -10.56 -0.18 -7.03
CA PRO A 23 -11.48 0.96 -7.09
C PRO A 23 -12.80 0.68 -7.82
N GLU A 24 -13.08 -0.56 -8.22
CA GLU A 24 -14.19 -0.88 -9.13
C GLU A 24 -15.58 -0.80 -8.48
N SER A 25 -15.69 -1.08 -7.18
CA SER A 25 -16.99 -1.16 -6.49
C SER A 25 -17.53 0.20 -6.05
N ALA A 26 -18.85 0.34 -6.04
CA ALA A 26 -19.53 1.58 -5.60
C ALA A 26 -19.18 1.99 -4.16
N PRO A 27 -19.11 1.09 -3.16
CA PRO A 27 -18.68 1.44 -1.80
C PRO A 27 -17.26 2.01 -1.74
N ILE A 28 -16.31 1.45 -2.51
CA ILE A 28 -14.94 1.96 -2.55
C ILE A 28 -14.88 3.36 -3.18
N LYS A 29 -15.65 3.59 -4.25
CA LYS A 29 -15.75 4.92 -4.85
C LYS A 29 -16.30 5.97 -3.86
N ARG A 30 -17.23 5.59 -2.98
CA ARG A 30 -17.70 6.47 -1.89
C ARG A 30 -16.60 6.77 -0.89
N ILE A 31 -15.85 5.77 -0.43
CA ILE A 31 -14.72 5.97 0.48
C ILE A 31 -13.69 6.97 -0.10
N ILE A 32 -13.39 6.88 -1.40
CA ILE A 32 -12.50 7.83 -2.09
C ILE A 32 -13.07 9.25 -2.07
N GLN A 33 -14.37 9.40 -2.34
CA GLN A 33 -15.06 10.70 -2.32
C GLN A 33 -15.05 11.29 -0.91
N ASP A 34 -15.42 10.50 0.10
CA ASP A 34 -15.46 10.94 1.49
C ASP A 34 -14.06 11.37 1.97
N ALA A 35 -13.00 10.63 1.61
CA ALA A 35 -11.63 11.00 1.95
C ALA A 35 -11.21 12.30 1.24
N LYS A 36 -11.66 12.52 0.00
CA LYS A 36 -11.41 13.77 -0.72
C LYS A 36 -12.07 14.96 -0.05
N GLU A 37 -13.33 14.81 0.36
CA GLU A 37 -14.09 15.85 1.05
C GLU A 37 -13.50 16.19 2.42
N ARG A 38 -12.99 15.19 3.14
CA ARG A 38 -12.31 15.37 4.43
C ARG A 38 -10.87 15.86 4.32
N GLY A 39 -10.29 15.91 3.11
CA GLY A 39 -8.89 16.27 2.90
C GLY A 39 -7.88 15.18 3.30
N SER A 40 -8.32 13.93 3.49
CA SER A 40 -7.46 12.77 3.82
C SER A 40 -7.10 11.90 2.60
N LEU A 41 -7.50 12.32 1.39
CA LEU A 41 -7.13 11.64 0.15
C LEU A 41 -5.72 12.04 -0.30
N ILE A 42 -4.88 11.05 -0.56
CA ILE A 42 -3.56 11.22 -1.16
C ILE A 42 -3.59 10.59 -2.55
N ASP A 43 -3.46 11.40 -3.61
CA ASP A 43 -3.39 10.90 -4.98
C ASP A 43 -1.93 10.64 -5.39
N ALA A 44 -1.54 9.37 -5.39
CA ALA A 44 -0.23 8.89 -5.84
C ALA A 44 -0.28 8.25 -7.25
N THR A 45 -1.30 8.56 -8.04
CA THR A 45 -1.48 7.98 -9.39
C THR A 45 -0.71 8.74 -10.48
N TYR A 46 -0.29 9.98 -10.22
CA TYR A 46 0.37 10.88 -11.19
C TYR A 46 -0.46 11.05 -12.48
N GLY A 47 -1.79 11.18 -12.34
CA GLY A 47 -2.72 11.36 -13.45
C GLY A 47 -2.98 10.08 -14.26
N ARG A 48 -2.46 8.93 -13.83
CA ARG A 48 -2.78 7.63 -14.44
C ARG A 48 -4.07 7.05 -13.84
N ARG A 49 -4.62 6.03 -14.50
CA ARG A 49 -5.78 5.29 -13.98
C ARG A 49 -5.48 4.71 -12.60
N THR A 50 -6.30 5.03 -11.61
CA THR A 50 -6.31 4.35 -10.30
C THR A 50 -6.53 2.86 -10.51
N ARG A 51 -5.62 2.05 -9.98
CA ARG A 51 -5.71 0.58 -9.99
C ARG A 51 -5.85 0.00 -8.59
N ALA A 52 -5.36 0.70 -7.58
CA ALA A 52 -5.48 0.32 -6.19
C ALA A 52 -5.88 1.51 -5.32
N VAL A 53 -6.56 1.20 -4.23
CA VAL A 53 -6.93 2.09 -3.15
C VAL A 53 -6.35 1.48 -1.88
N ILE A 54 -5.52 2.24 -1.18
CA ILE A 54 -4.85 1.81 0.03
C ILE A 54 -5.50 2.56 1.20
N VAL A 55 -5.96 1.82 2.19
CA VAL A 55 -6.57 2.37 3.40
C VAL A 55 -5.59 2.21 4.55
N THR A 56 -5.36 3.29 5.28
CA THR A 56 -4.46 3.31 6.44
C THR A 56 -5.24 3.35 7.75
N ASP A 57 -4.55 3.04 8.85
CA ASP A 57 -5.07 3.15 10.22
C ASP A 57 -5.48 4.58 10.63
N SER A 58 -4.98 5.58 9.90
CA SER A 58 -5.24 7.00 10.13
C SER A 58 -6.37 7.57 9.27
N ASP A 59 -7.19 6.70 8.66
CA ASP A 59 -8.26 7.05 7.70
C ASP A 59 -7.80 7.80 6.45
N HIS A 60 -6.48 7.88 6.21
CA HIS A 60 -5.96 8.33 4.93
C HIS A 60 -6.22 7.26 3.88
N VAL A 61 -6.71 7.72 2.72
CA VAL A 61 -6.98 6.89 1.54
C VAL A 61 -5.98 7.30 0.47
N ILE A 62 -5.19 6.33 0.00
CA ILE A 62 -4.10 6.58 -0.95
C ILE A 62 -4.45 5.90 -2.27
N LEU A 63 -4.48 6.66 -3.35
CA LEU A 63 -4.73 6.15 -4.70
C LEU A 63 -3.41 5.77 -5.36
N SER A 64 -3.33 4.57 -5.93
CA SER A 64 -2.16 4.10 -6.67
C SER A 64 -2.55 3.62 -8.05
N ALA A 65 -1.67 3.83 -9.03
CA ALA A 65 -1.81 3.26 -10.36
C ALA A 65 -1.17 1.87 -10.50
N VAL A 66 -0.60 1.33 -9.41
CA VAL A 66 -0.10 -0.05 -9.30
C VAL A 66 -1.27 -0.98 -8.94
N GLN A 67 -1.23 -2.22 -9.43
CA GLN A 67 -2.28 -3.21 -9.15
C GLN A 67 -2.22 -3.66 -7.68
N PRO A 68 -3.38 -3.91 -7.03
CA PRO A 68 -3.44 -4.37 -5.64
C PRO A 68 -2.52 -5.57 -5.36
N GLU A 69 -2.51 -6.54 -6.26
CA GLU A 69 -1.73 -7.78 -6.16
C GLU A 69 -0.22 -7.49 -6.16
N THR A 70 0.23 -6.52 -6.97
CA THR A 70 1.64 -6.12 -6.99
C THR A 70 2.05 -5.43 -5.69
N VAL A 71 1.16 -4.66 -5.07
CA VAL A 71 1.45 -4.04 -3.77
C VAL A 71 1.45 -5.08 -2.65
N ALA A 72 0.53 -6.05 -2.70
CA ALA A 72 0.46 -7.16 -1.75
C ALA A 72 1.70 -8.07 -1.85
N ASN A 73 2.15 -8.43 -3.04
CA ASN A 73 3.37 -9.22 -3.21
C ASN A 73 4.58 -8.51 -2.59
N ARG A 74 4.74 -7.20 -2.81
CA ARG A 74 5.83 -6.42 -2.20
C ARG A 74 5.78 -6.33 -0.67
N LEU A 75 4.59 -6.50 -0.08
CA LEU A 75 4.43 -6.60 1.37
C LEU A 75 5.00 -7.94 1.86
N ASN A 76 4.62 -9.03 1.17
CA ASN A 76 4.95 -10.40 1.52
C ASN A 76 6.40 -10.81 1.19
N ASP A 77 6.94 -10.41 0.03
CA ASP A 77 8.29 -10.75 -0.43
C ASP A 77 9.37 -10.28 0.57
N ARG A 78 9.07 -9.24 1.35
CA ARG A 78 9.98 -8.70 2.38
C ARG A 78 9.81 -9.32 3.76
N ASP A 79 8.87 -10.22 3.95
CA ASP A 79 8.83 -11.06 5.15
C ASP A 79 9.71 -12.31 4.94
N GLU A 80 9.88 -12.77 3.69
CA GLU A 80 10.82 -13.85 3.34
C GLU A 80 12.29 -13.41 3.47
N ASP A 81 12.64 -12.17 3.08
CA ASP A 81 14.01 -11.63 3.24
C ASP A 81 14.44 -11.51 4.72
N LEU A 82 13.50 -11.37 5.66
CA LEU A 82 13.79 -11.25 7.10
C LEU A 82 13.90 -12.62 7.81
N ALA A 83 13.37 -13.68 7.20
CA ALA A 83 13.48 -15.04 7.70
C ALA A 83 14.74 -15.77 7.21
N GLY A 84 15.47 -15.19 6.24
CA GLY A 84 16.69 -15.76 5.64
C GLY A 84 18.01 -15.34 6.28
N ASP A 85 18.00 -14.48 7.29
CA ASP A 85 19.20 -13.94 7.96
C ASP A 85 19.46 -14.54 9.36
N GLU A 86 18.66 -15.54 9.80
CA GLU A 86 18.82 -16.21 11.13
C GLU A 86 19.58 -17.55 11.10
N GLU A 87 20.09 -18.01 9.95
CA GLU A 87 21.03 -19.13 9.92
C GLU A 87 22.28 -18.73 9.16
N LEU A 88 23.33 -18.30 9.88
CA LEU A 88 24.76 -18.41 9.55
C LEU A 88 25.52 -17.59 10.60
N ASP A 89 25.55 -18.06 11.84
CA ASP A 89 26.58 -17.76 12.85
C ASP A 89 26.37 -18.74 14.03
N ASP A 90 26.52 -20.03 13.75
CA ASP A 90 26.97 -20.98 14.77
C ASP A 90 28.42 -21.34 14.39
N ASP A 91 29.33 -20.74 15.16
CA ASP A 91 30.78 -20.93 15.14
C ASP A 91 31.20 -22.42 15.29
N GLU A 92 32.40 -22.70 14.74
CA GLU A 92 33.26 -23.92 14.79
C GLU A 92 33.09 -25.03 13.74
#